data_AF-A0A1Q8QJR2-F1
#
_entry.id   AF-A0A1Q8QJR2-F1
#
_cell.length_a   1.000
_cell.length_b   1.000
_cell.length_c   1.000
_cell.angle_alpha   90.00
_cell.angle_beta   90.00
_cell.angle_gamma   90.00
#
_symmetry.space_group_name_H-M   'P 1'
#
loop_
_entity.id
_entity.type
_entity.pdbx_description
1 polymer ?
#
loop_
_entity_poly.entity_id
_entity_poly.type
_entity_poly.pdbx_seq_one_letter_code
_entity_poly.pdbx_strand_id
1 'polypeptide(L)'
;MNVFENSGQILGFEALGTTKCSLQRVFELANEIRGRLGLRKDLLDSYLSLIFETANCTLAYDSTNDGFEAGSWLRRLCFDVLEGKKACKDHLFYDVAAKEFEEHSYIYDDMHTVASLHYISLSEHYLKQAVLDYWHQQEQNLSKIKSLSKLNDHYNKIVHLIGEGPMEQLNQAIMERFFIVPVIPGYLQGFTNDLLFCLNHRDEKTNKRIFQLWMDHLSSR
;
A
#
# COMPACT_ATOMS: atom_id res chain seq x y z
N MET A 1 -28.02 7.88 -4.64
CA MET A 1 -27.04 8.82 -5.20
C MET A 1 -25.89 8.00 -5.74
N ASN A 2 -25.54 8.16 -7.01
CA ASN A 2 -24.44 7.43 -7.61
C ASN A 2 -23.13 8.18 -7.29
N VAL A 3 -22.27 7.58 -6.47
CA VAL A 3 -20.98 8.16 -6.04
C VAL A 3 -19.97 8.30 -7.20
N PHE A 4 -20.28 7.82 -8.39
CA PHE A 4 -19.46 7.96 -9.58
C PHE A 4 -19.93 9.09 -10.52
N GLU A 5 -20.95 9.86 -10.15
CA GLU A 5 -21.43 11.00 -10.95
C GLU A 5 -20.40 12.14 -11.03
N ASN A 6 -19.58 12.32 -9.99
CA ASN A 6 -18.53 13.32 -9.93
C ASN A 6 -17.15 12.68 -10.01
N SER A 7 -16.37 13.03 -11.04
CA SER A 7 -14.98 12.62 -11.15
C SER A 7 -14.11 13.11 -9.99
N GLY A 8 -14.53 14.17 -9.28
CA GLY A 8 -13.88 14.68 -8.09
C GLY A 8 -13.81 13.67 -6.94
N GLN A 9 -14.78 12.74 -6.85
CA GLN A 9 -14.73 11.64 -5.86
C GLN A 9 -13.72 10.57 -6.26
N ILE A 10 -13.64 10.25 -7.56
CA ILE A 10 -12.69 9.26 -8.10
C ILE A 10 -11.25 9.79 -8.04
N LEU A 11 -11.05 11.06 -8.40
CA LEU A 11 -9.75 11.71 -8.46
C LEU A 11 -9.29 12.26 -7.11
N GLY A 12 -10.12 12.19 -6.07
CA GLY A 12 -9.80 12.72 -4.74
C GLY A 12 -9.79 14.26 -4.65
N PHE A 13 -10.35 14.97 -5.63
CA PHE A 13 -10.42 16.43 -5.61
C PHE A 13 -11.23 16.95 -4.42
N GLU A 14 -12.31 16.25 -4.04
CA GLU A 14 -13.10 16.60 -2.85
C GLU A 14 -12.31 16.41 -1.55
N ALA A 15 -11.30 15.53 -1.54
CA ALA A 15 -10.41 15.34 -0.40
C ALA A 15 -9.45 16.52 -0.19
N LEU A 16 -9.15 17.33 -1.24
CA LEU A 16 -8.29 18.52 -1.13
C LEU A 16 -8.85 19.57 -0.16
N GLY A 17 -10.18 19.68 -0.04
CA GLY A 17 -10.83 20.58 0.92
C GLY A 17 -10.67 20.14 2.38
N THR A 18 -10.33 18.87 2.62
CA THR A 18 -10.13 18.30 3.96
C THR A 18 -8.66 18.22 4.38
N THR A 19 -7.73 18.30 3.42
CA THR A 19 -6.29 18.23 3.69
C THR A 19 -5.76 19.62 4.07
N LYS A 20 -5.42 19.84 5.34
CA LYS A 20 -4.72 21.06 5.81
C LYS A 20 -3.22 21.00 5.48
N CYS A 21 -2.91 20.68 4.23
CA CYS A 21 -1.58 20.35 3.70
C CYS A 21 -0.70 21.60 3.45
N SER A 22 -0.67 22.56 4.38
CA SER A 22 0.05 23.82 4.21
C SER A 22 1.51 23.69 4.63
N LEU A 23 2.42 23.83 3.67
CA LEU A 23 3.87 23.89 3.93
C LEU A 23 4.22 25.08 4.84
N GLN A 24 3.55 26.22 4.64
CA GLN A 24 3.73 27.41 5.46
C GLN A 24 3.41 27.11 6.93
N ARG A 25 2.31 26.41 7.20
CA ARG A 25 1.90 26.06 8.57
C ARG A 25 2.94 25.21 9.29
N VAL A 26 3.54 24.24 8.58
CA VAL A 26 4.64 23.43 9.15
C VAL A 26 5.80 24.31 9.59
N PHE A 27 6.24 25.23 8.73
CA PHE A 27 7.39 26.09 9.05
C PHE A 27 7.07 27.17 10.08
N GLU A 28 5.84 27.67 10.15
CA GLU A 28 5.40 28.57 11.22
C GLU A 28 5.48 27.88 12.58
N LEU A 29 4.94 26.66 12.69
CA LEU A 29 5.01 25.83 13.90
C LEU A 29 6.45 25.51 14.28
N ALA A 30 7.27 25.09 13.31
CA ALA A 30 8.67 24.83 13.52
C ALA A 30 9.41 26.08 14.00
N ASN A 31 9.16 27.25 13.40
CA ASN A 31 9.83 28.49 13.78
C ASN A 31 9.45 28.94 15.20
N GLU A 32 8.19 28.79 15.61
CA GLU A 32 7.75 29.04 16.98
C GLU A 32 8.52 28.15 17.98
N ILE A 33 8.59 26.85 17.70
CA ILE A 33 9.33 25.88 18.54
C ILE A 33 10.82 26.23 18.57
N ARG A 34 11.45 26.55 17.43
CA ARG A 34 12.86 26.98 17.38
C ARG A 34 13.10 28.23 18.24
N GLY A 35 12.18 29.20 18.19
CA GLY A 35 12.25 30.40 19.03
C GLY A 35 12.22 30.08 20.51
N ARG A 36 11.34 29.15 20.93
CA ARG A 36 11.21 28.70 22.32
C ARG A 36 12.40 27.86 22.80
N LEU A 37 13.03 27.10 21.91
CA LEU A 37 14.23 26.30 22.22
C LEU A 37 15.51 27.14 22.35
N GLY A 38 15.56 28.33 21.73
CA GLY A 38 16.69 29.25 21.81
C GLY A 38 18.02 28.61 21.38
N LEU A 39 18.95 28.47 22.32
CA LEU A 39 20.27 27.85 22.08
C LEU A 39 20.19 26.36 21.74
N ARG A 40 19.07 25.69 22.02
CA ARG A 40 18.84 24.25 21.79
C ARG A 40 18.03 23.97 20.52
N LYS A 41 17.93 24.94 19.60
CA LYS A 41 17.19 24.82 18.33
C LYS A 41 17.73 23.72 17.39
N ASP A 42 18.99 23.35 17.56
CA ASP A 42 19.64 22.23 16.86
C ASP A 42 18.91 20.90 17.08
N LEU A 43 18.23 20.74 18.23
CA LEU A 43 17.41 19.57 18.50
C LEU A 43 16.25 19.45 17.49
N LEU A 44 15.56 20.56 17.23
CA LEU A 44 14.46 20.56 16.27
C LEU A 44 14.99 20.46 14.84
N ASP A 45 16.10 21.14 14.53
CA ASP A 45 16.71 21.06 13.20
C ASP A 45 17.08 19.59 12.86
N SER A 46 17.71 18.86 13.79
CA SER A 46 17.98 17.44 13.61
C SER A 46 16.72 16.58 13.57
N TYR A 47 15.69 16.90 14.35
CA TYR A 47 14.42 16.17 14.34
C TYR A 47 13.75 16.26 12.95
N LEU A 48 13.67 17.46 12.40
CA LEU A 48 13.09 17.71 11.08
C LEU A 48 13.89 17.03 9.97
N SER A 49 15.23 17.09 10.01
CA SER A 49 16.08 16.38 9.04
C SER A 49 15.80 14.88 9.02
N LEU A 50 15.70 14.22 10.19
CA LEU A 50 15.39 12.79 10.28
C LEU A 50 14.01 12.46 9.70
N ILE A 51 13.02 13.32 9.92
CA ILE A 51 11.67 13.15 9.34
C ILE A 51 11.72 13.27 7.83
N PHE A 52 12.41 14.27 7.28
CA PHE A 52 12.50 14.48 5.84
C PHE A 52 13.25 13.33 5.14
N GLU A 53 14.31 12.81 5.76
CA GLU A 53 14.98 11.59 5.30
C GLU A 53 14.03 10.39 5.32
N THR A 54 13.27 10.21 6.40
CA THR A 54 12.31 9.12 6.56
C THR A 54 11.21 9.16 5.50
N ALA A 55 10.64 10.34 5.23
CA ALA A 55 9.62 10.53 4.21
C ALA A 55 10.14 10.17 2.80
N ASN A 56 11.42 10.42 2.52
CA ASN A 56 12.06 10.06 1.25
C ASN A 56 12.44 8.57 1.14
N CYS A 57 12.43 7.81 2.24
CA CYS A 57 12.67 6.37 2.20
C CYS A 57 11.41 5.53 1.95
N THR A 58 10.24 6.15 1.98
CA THR A 58 8.93 5.48 1.90
C THR A 58 8.10 6.05 0.75
N LEU A 59 8.61 5.91 -0.47
CA LEU A 59 8.02 6.55 -1.65
C LEU A 59 6.70 5.86 -2.04
N ALA A 60 5.64 6.66 -2.21
CA ALA A 60 4.31 6.15 -2.52
C ALA A 60 4.25 5.38 -3.86
N TYR A 61 5.00 5.82 -4.87
CA TYR A 61 5.03 5.14 -6.16
C TYR A 61 5.73 3.77 -6.07
N ASP A 62 6.80 3.65 -5.28
CA ASP A 62 7.46 2.36 -5.02
C ASP A 62 6.48 1.40 -4.34
N SER A 63 5.77 1.88 -3.30
CA SER A 63 4.77 1.04 -2.62
C SER A 63 3.68 0.53 -3.56
N THR A 64 3.20 1.40 -4.47
CA THR A 64 2.20 1.04 -5.48
C THR A 64 2.77 0.03 -6.47
N ASN A 65 4.01 0.21 -6.90
CA ASN A 65 4.69 -0.73 -7.79
C ASN A 65 4.88 -2.11 -7.12
N ASP A 66 5.36 -2.15 -5.88
CA ASP A 66 5.56 -3.38 -5.12
C ASP A 66 4.25 -4.16 -4.93
N GLY A 67 3.15 -3.46 -4.68
CA GLY A 67 1.82 -4.06 -4.64
C GLY A 67 1.39 -4.65 -5.97
N PHE A 68 1.64 -3.93 -7.07
CA PHE A 68 1.34 -4.40 -8.43
C PHE A 68 2.15 -5.65 -8.80
N GLU A 69 3.44 -5.66 -8.45
CA GLU A 69 4.33 -6.80 -8.65
C GLU A 69 3.92 -8.02 -7.82
N ALA A 70 3.43 -7.82 -6.59
CA ALA A 70 2.87 -8.90 -5.79
C ALA A 70 1.63 -9.54 -6.43
N GLY A 71 0.73 -8.72 -6.99
CA GLY A 71 -0.38 -9.22 -7.81
C GLY A 71 0.11 -9.97 -9.04
N SER A 72 1.03 -9.37 -9.80
CA SER A 72 1.60 -9.98 -10.99
C SER A 72 2.30 -11.32 -10.71
N TRP A 73 2.95 -11.43 -9.55
CA TRP A 73 3.54 -12.67 -9.06
C TRP A 73 2.49 -13.75 -8.81
N LEU A 74 1.39 -13.43 -8.10
CA LEU A 74 0.30 -14.39 -7.86
C LEU A 74 -0.34 -14.84 -9.18
N ARG A 75 -0.54 -13.91 -10.12
CA ARG A 75 -1.04 -14.24 -11.45
C ARG A 75 -0.11 -15.20 -12.18
N ARG A 76 1.21 -14.94 -12.16
CA ARG A 76 2.20 -15.84 -12.74
C ARG A 76 2.18 -17.22 -12.07
N LEU A 77 2.05 -17.27 -10.75
CA LEU A 77 1.90 -18.53 -10.02
C LEU A 77 0.70 -19.34 -10.54
N CYS A 78 -0.45 -18.71 -10.77
CA CYS A 78 -1.63 -19.39 -11.31
C CYS A 78 -1.36 -20.00 -12.70
N PHE A 79 -0.65 -19.28 -13.58
CA PHE A 79 -0.23 -19.83 -14.88
C PHE A 79 0.77 -20.98 -14.72
N ASP A 80 1.75 -20.85 -13.84
CA ASP A 80 2.76 -21.88 -13.63
C ASP A 80 2.17 -23.16 -13.03
N VAL A 81 1.19 -23.05 -12.13
CA VAL A 81 0.43 -24.21 -11.60
C VAL A 81 -0.37 -24.86 -12.71
N LEU A 82 -1.10 -24.07 -13.51
CA LEU A 82 -1.93 -24.57 -14.62
C LEU A 82 -1.12 -25.29 -15.70
N GLU A 83 0.09 -24.79 -16.00
CA GLU A 83 1.01 -25.39 -16.97
C GLU A 83 1.86 -26.54 -16.38
N GLY A 84 1.71 -26.84 -15.08
CA GLY A 84 2.47 -27.89 -14.40
C GLY A 84 3.96 -27.58 -14.22
N LYS A 85 4.35 -26.30 -14.26
CA LYS A 85 5.73 -25.86 -14.08
C LYS A 85 6.15 -26.01 -12.62
N LYS A 86 7.40 -26.42 -12.42
CA LYS A 86 7.99 -26.64 -11.08
C LYS A 86 8.77 -25.44 -10.54
N ALA A 87 8.92 -24.37 -11.32
CA ALA A 87 9.79 -23.23 -10.98
C ALA A 87 9.36 -22.46 -9.71
N CYS A 88 8.11 -22.60 -9.28
CA CYS A 88 7.56 -21.91 -8.10
C CYS A 88 7.36 -22.82 -6.89
N LYS A 89 7.81 -24.08 -6.93
CA LYS A 89 7.52 -25.07 -5.86
C LYS A 89 8.14 -24.73 -4.50
N ASP A 90 9.19 -23.93 -4.49
CA ASP A 90 9.88 -23.56 -3.26
C ASP A 90 9.18 -22.40 -2.51
N HIS A 91 8.15 -21.79 -3.12
CA HIS A 91 7.40 -20.70 -2.48
C HIS A 91 6.29 -21.25 -1.58
N LEU A 92 6.17 -20.73 -0.36
CA LEU A 92 5.20 -21.20 0.66
C LEU A 92 3.74 -21.16 0.19
N PHE A 93 3.41 -20.22 -0.70
CA PHE A 93 2.06 -20.09 -1.26
C PHE A 93 1.76 -21.05 -2.42
N TYR A 94 2.75 -21.78 -2.94
CA TYR A 94 2.55 -22.72 -4.05
C TYR A 94 1.56 -23.82 -3.68
N ASP A 95 1.72 -24.44 -2.50
CA ASP A 95 0.85 -25.53 -2.05
C ASP A 95 -0.60 -25.09 -1.89
N VAL A 96 -0.82 -23.84 -1.46
CA VAL A 96 -2.15 -23.26 -1.36
C VAL A 96 -2.77 -23.08 -2.74
N ALA A 97 -2.01 -22.56 -3.70
CA ALA A 97 -2.46 -22.43 -5.07
C ALA A 97 -2.72 -23.80 -5.72
N ALA A 98 -1.81 -24.76 -5.58
CA ALA A 98 -1.98 -26.10 -6.13
C ALA A 98 -3.25 -26.78 -5.60
N LYS A 99 -3.50 -26.69 -4.29
CA LYS A 99 -4.71 -27.20 -3.67
C LYS A 99 -5.99 -26.56 -4.24
N GLU A 100 -5.98 -25.25 -4.47
CA GLU A 100 -7.12 -24.56 -5.10
C GLU A 100 -7.41 -25.08 -6.52
N PHE A 101 -6.38 -25.40 -7.30
CA PHE A 101 -6.53 -26.00 -8.63
C PHE A 101 -6.98 -27.47 -8.59
N GLU A 102 -6.70 -28.19 -7.51
CA GLU A 102 -7.20 -29.56 -7.29
C GLU A 102 -8.68 -29.56 -6.86
N GLU A 103 -9.08 -28.63 -6.01
CA GLU A 103 -10.43 -28.55 -5.44
C GLU A 103 -11.44 -27.87 -6.38
N HIS A 104 -10.96 -27.01 -7.28
CA HIS A 104 -11.81 -26.25 -8.19
C HIS A 104 -11.38 -26.44 -9.65
N SER A 105 -12.32 -26.87 -10.48
CA SER A 105 -12.12 -26.97 -11.93
C SER A 105 -13.11 -26.06 -12.65
N TYR A 106 -12.61 -25.28 -13.60
CA TYR A 106 -13.43 -24.43 -14.45
C TYR A 106 -13.57 -25.03 -15.84
N ILE A 107 -14.77 -24.96 -16.41
CA ILE A 107 -15.14 -25.57 -17.70
C ILE A 107 -14.72 -24.74 -18.93
N TYR A 108 -13.74 -23.84 -18.77
CA TYR A 108 -13.27 -22.95 -19.84
C TYR A 108 -12.01 -23.50 -20.49
N ASP A 109 -11.95 -23.41 -21.82
CA ASP A 109 -10.79 -23.89 -22.59
C ASP A 109 -9.64 -22.87 -22.65
N ASP A 110 -9.93 -21.59 -22.40
CA ASP A 110 -8.92 -20.53 -22.42
C ASP A 110 -8.13 -20.52 -21.11
N MET A 111 -6.82 -20.73 -21.23
CA MET A 111 -5.89 -20.80 -20.11
C MET A 111 -5.87 -19.49 -19.31
N HIS A 112 -5.98 -18.33 -19.99
CA HIS A 112 -5.99 -17.04 -19.32
C HIS A 112 -7.23 -16.87 -18.45
N THR A 113 -8.38 -17.34 -18.93
CA THR A 113 -9.65 -17.35 -18.21
C THR A 113 -9.58 -18.24 -16.98
N VAL A 114 -9.10 -19.47 -17.12
CA VAL A 114 -8.95 -20.41 -15.98
C VAL A 114 -7.99 -19.83 -14.93
N ALA A 115 -6.80 -19.38 -15.34
CA ALA A 115 -5.82 -18.79 -14.43
C ALA A 115 -6.36 -17.52 -13.73
N SER A 116 -7.13 -16.69 -14.43
CA SER A 116 -7.71 -15.47 -13.85
C SER A 116 -8.79 -15.78 -12.80
N LEU A 117 -9.58 -16.84 -12.98
CA LEU A 117 -10.59 -17.26 -12.01
C LEU A 117 -9.94 -17.79 -10.72
N HIS A 118 -8.89 -18.61 -10.84
CA HIS A 118 -8.11 -19.05 -9.68
C HIS A 118 -7.39 -17.89 -9.00
N TYR A 119 -6.84 -16.95 -9.76
CA TYR A 119 -6.25 -15.74 -9.22
C TYR A 119 -7.24 -14.97 -8.34
N ILE A 120 -8.47 -14.76 -8.81
CA ILE A 120 -9.50 -14.07 -8.02
C ILE A 120 -9.79 -14.83 -6.73
N SER A 121 -9.97 -16.15 -6.81
CA SER A 121 -10.22 -17.01 -5.64
C SER A 121 -9.11 -16.92 -4.59
N LEU A 122 -7.85 -16.87 -5.03
CA LEU A 122 -6.67 -16.82 -4.15
C LEU A 122 -6.32 -15.41 -3.66
N SER A 123 -6.79 -14.37 -4.36
CA SER A 123 -6.32 -12.98 -4.19
C SER A 123 -6.45 -12.47 -2.76
N GLU A 124 -7.59 -12.67 -2.11
CA GLU A 124 -7.81 -12.20 -0.74
C GLU A 124 -6.89 -12.89 0.27
N HIS A 125 -6.73 -14.21 0.13
CA HIS A 125 -5.89 -14.99 1.04
C HIS A 125 -4.41 -14.63 0.88
N TYR A 126 -3.95 -14.52 -0.37
CA TYR A 126 -2.57 -14.11 -0.66
C TYR A 126 -2.29 -12.69 -0.16
N LEU A 127 -3.19 -11.74 -0.43
CA LEU A 127 -3.00 -10.34 -0.08
C LEU A 127 -2.82 -10.12 1.43
N LYS A 128 -3.54 -10.88 2.26
CA LYS A 128 -3.40 -10.82 3.72
C LYS A 128 -1.96 -11.08 4.17
N GLN A 129 -1.30 -12.09 3.59
CA GLN A 129 0.09 -12.40 3.92
C GLN A 129 1.04 -11.40 3.28
N ALA A 130 0.84 -11.08 1.99
CA ALA A 130 1.73 -10.21 1.24
C ALA A 130 1.84 -8.79 1.84
N VAL A 131 0.74 -8.25 2.37
CA VAL A 131 0.74 -6.95 3.07
C VAL A 131 1.52 -7.01 4.39
N LEU A 132 1.44 -8.12 5.13
CA LEU A 132 2.20 -8.28 6.38
C LEU A 132 3.70 -8.40 6.09
N ASP A 133 4.08 -9.18 5.08
CA ASP A 133 5.47 -9.31 4.65
C ASP A 133 6.03 -7.96 4.19
N TYR A 134 5.24 -7.22 3.40
CA TYR A 134 5.59 -5.87 2.97
C TYR A 134 5.73 -4.90 4.16
N TRP A 135 4.79 -4.91 5.10
CA TRP A 135 4.86 -4.09 6.31
C TRP A 135 6.15 -4.35 7.08
N HIS A 136 6.48 -5.62 7.35
CA HIS A 136 7.72 -5.98 8.06
C HIS A 136 8.97 -5.57 7.29
N GLN A 137 8.97 -5.67 5.96
CA GLN A 137 10.06 -5.16 5.14
C GLN A 137 10.23 -3.64 5.28
N GLN A 138 9.14 -2.88 5.30
CA GLN A 138 9.19 -1.43 5.50
C GLN A 138 9.66 -1.08 6.92
N GLU A 139 9.19 -1.77 7.96
CA GLU A 139 9.69 -1.60 9.33
C GLU A 139 11.20 -1.85 9.42
N GLN A 140 11.69 -2.92 8.80
CA GLN A 140 13.12 -3.22 8.77
C GLN A 140 13.90 -2.15 8.02
N ASN A 141 13.38 -1.64 6.90
CA ASN A 141 14.03 -0.56 6.14
C ASN A 141 14.11 0.72 6.97
N LEU A 142 13.04 1.11 7.65
CA LEU A 142 13.03 2.24 8.58
C LEU A 142 14.01 2.04 9.74
N SER A 143 14.15 0.82 10.26
CA SER A 143 15.08 0.51 11.34
C SER A 143 16.56 0.70 10.93
N LYS A 144 16.91 0.42 9.66
CA LYS A 144 18.28 0.60 9.12
C LYS A 144 18.72 2.06 9.11
N ILE A 145 17.79 3.00 9.03
CA ILE A 145 18.09 4.43 9.00
C ILE A 145 18.65 4.90 10.37
N LYS A 146 18.59 4.08 11.44
CA LYS A 146 18.95 4.45 12.83
C LYS A 146 18.26 5.73 13.32
N SER A 147 17.24 6.20 12.59
CA SER A 147 16.61 7.50 12.79
C SER A 147 15.52 7.43 13.84
N LEU A 148 14.82 6.31 14.01
CA LEU A 148 13.66 6.23 14.92
C LEU A 148 14.02 6.42 16.40
N SER A 149 15.08 5.76 16.89
CA SER A 149 15.53 5.96 18.27
C SER A 149 15.99 7.40 18.50
N LYS A 150 16.79 7.93 17.56
CA LYS A 150 17.26 9.31 17.60
C LYS A 150 16.10 10.31 17.51
N LEU A 151 15.09 10.05 16.69
CA LEU A 151 13.90 10.89 16.52
C LEU A 151 13.08 10.93 17.81
N ASN A 152 12.85 9.78 18.45
CA ASN A 152 12.20 9.69 19.76
C ASN A 152 13.01 10.42 20.85
N ASP A 153 14.33 10.30 20.85
CA ASP A 153 15.20 11.03 21.79
C ASP A 153 15.10 12.55 21.61
N HIS A 154 15.07 13.04 20.37
CA HIS A 154 14.89 14.47 20.09
C HIS A 154 13.50 14.94 20.50
N TYR A 155 12.44 14.18 20.16
CA TYR A 155 11.08 14.47 20.59
C TYR A 155 10.99 14.63 22.10
N ASN A 156 11.47 13.63 22.87
CA ASN A 156 11.41 13.64 24.33
C ASN A 156 12.17 14.84 24.93
N LYS A 157 13.34 15.18 24.37
CA LYS A 157 14.12 16.35 24.82
C LYS A 157 13.39 17.66 24.54
N ILE A 158 12.75 17.80 23.37
CA ILE A 158 12.00 19.01 23.01
C ILE A 158 10.76 19.12 23.92
N VAL A 159 10.00 18.03 24.08
CA VAL A 159 8.82 17.98 24.97
C VAL A 159 9.19 18.35 26.40
N HIS A 160 10.31 17.86 26.93
CA HIS A 160 10.77 18.27 28.26
C HIS A 160 11.01 19.80 28.36
N LEU A 161 11.54 20.43 27.31
CA LEU A 161 11.90 21.85 27.34
C LEU A 161 10.69 22.78 27.14
N ILE A 162 9.72 22.41 26.31
CA ILE A 162 8.66 23.33 25.87
C ILE A 162 7.23 22.76 25.98
N GLY A 163 7.08 21.54 26.49
CA GLY A 163 5.80 20.82 26.57
C GLY A 163 5.44 20.09 25.27
N GLU A 164 4.45 19.21 25.39
CA GLU A 164 4.03 18.27 24.31
C GLU A 164 3.19 18.93 23.22
N GLY A 165 2.22 19.77 23.60
CA GLY A 165 1.24 20.35 22.66
C GLY A 165 1.82 21.03 21.40
N PRO A 166 2.92 21.81 21.49
CA PRO A 166 3.57 22.35 20.28
C PRO A 166 4.09 21.27 19.34
N MET A 167 4.70 20.20 19.89
CA MET A 167 5.25 19.10 19.11
C MET A 167 4.16 18.23 18.48
N GLU A 168 3.04 18.01 19.17
CA GLU A 168 1.87 17.32 18.59
C GLU A 168 1.32 18.08 17.39
N GLN A 169 1.14 19.41 17.51
CA GLN A 169 0.68 20.23 16.40
C GLN A 169 1.63 20.20 15.21
N LEU A 170 2.95 20.26 15.47
CA LEU A 170 3.96 20.16 14.43
C LEU A 170 3.92 18.77 13.76
N ASN A 171 3.86 17.69 14.54
CA ASN A 171 3.81 16.32 14.03
C ASN A 171 2.56 16.07 13.18
N GLN A 172 1.40 16.57 13.62
CA GLN A 172 0.18 16.47 12.83
C GLN A 172 0.34 17.20 11.49
N ALA A 173 0.85 18.43 11.48
CA ALA A 173 1.08 19.18 10.25
C ALA A 173 2.10 18.50 9.33
N ILE A 174 3.12 17.85 9.89
CA ILE A 174 4.11 17.03 9.17
C ILE A 174 3.43 15.83 8.52
N MET A 175 2.62 15.07 9.27
CA MET A 175 1.90 13.90 8.75
C MET A 175 0.99 14.29 7.59
N GLU A 176 0.20 15.35 7.76
CA GLU A 176 -0.71 15.85 6.74
C GLU A 176 0.02 16.37 5.49
N ARG A 177 1.27 16.85 5.63
CA ARG A 177 2.03 17.46 4.53
C ARG A 177 2.96 16.51 3.79
N PHE A 178 3.68 15.66 4.50
CA PHE A 178 4.77 14.86 3.95
C PHE A 178 4.41 13.37 3.82
N PHE A 179 3.34 12.92 4.48
CA PHE A 179 2.86 11.54 4.43
C PHE A 179 1.42 11.47 3.86
N ILE A 180 1.20 12.17 2.74
CA ILE A 180 -0.12 12.32 2.10
C ILE A 180 -0.71 10.96 1.72
N VAL A 181 0.11 10.07 1.16
CA VAL A 181 -0.28 8.71 0.78
C VAL A 181 0.51 7.74 1.65
N PRO A 182 -0.13 7.09 2.64
CA PRO A 182 0.55 6.07 3.43
C PRO A 182 0.92 4.86 2.56
N VAL A 183 2.08 4.24 2.82
CA VAL A 183 2.64 3.18 1.96
C VAL A 183 1.79 1.91 1.88
N ILE A 184 1.09 1.53 2.95
CA ILE A 184 0.24 0.32 2.95
C ILE A 184 -0.99 0.49 2.02
N PRO A 185 -1.76 1.58 2.12
CA PRO A 185 -2.76 1.92 1.10
C PRO A 185 -2.21 1.96 -0.33
N GLY A 186 -1.00 2.51 -0.53
CA GLY A 186 -0.34 2.52 -1.85
C GLY A 186 -0.12 1.10 -2.39
N TYR A 187 0.45 0.22 -1.56
CA TYR A 187 0.62 -1.20 -1.86
C TYR A 187 -0.71 -1.91 -2.19
N LEU A 188 -1.73 -1.72 -1.36
CA LEU A 188 -3.06 -2.29 -1.60
C LEU A 188 -3.67 -1.81 -2.92
N GLN A 189 -3.50 -0.53 -3.27
CA GLN A 189 -3.96 0.02 -4.54
C GLN A 189 -3.20 -0.59 -5.72
N GLY A 190 -1.88 -0.77 -5.58
CA GLY A 190 -1.04 -1.46 -6.56
C GLY A 190 -1.53 -2.87 -6.87
N PHE A 191 -1.75 -3.66 -5.82
CA PHE A 191 -2.29 -5.01 -5.96
C PHE A 191 -3.69 -5.01 -6.59
N THR A 192 -4.55 -4.09 -6.16
CA THR A 192 -5.90 -3.92 -6.71
C THR A 192 -5.86 -3.59 -8.20
N ASN A 193 -4.91 -2.78 -8.66
CA ASN A 193 -4.77 -2.45 -10.08
C ASN A 193 -4.44 -3.69 -10.92
N ASP A 194 -3.59 -4.60 -10.43
CA ASP A 194 -3.33 -5.88 -11.10
C ASP A 194 -4.57 -6.78 -11.14
N LEU A 195 -5.30 -6.88 -10.03
CA LEU A 195 -6.57 -7.59 -9.96
C LEU A 195 -7.60 -7.03 -10.95
N LEU A 196 -7.68 -5.71 -11.11
CA LEU A 196 -8.59 -5.06 -12.05
C LEU A 196 -8.24 -5.37 -13.52
N PHE A 197 -6.97 -5.60 -13.85
CA PHE A 197 -6.60 -6.11 -15.18
C PHE A 197 -7.17 -7.52 -15.41
N CYS A 198 -7.09 -8.40 -14.41
CA CYS A 198 -7.65 -9.74 -14.49
C CYS A 198 -9.17 -9.72 -14.61
N LEU A 199 -9.86 -8.93 -13.77
CA LEU A 199 -11.32 -8.81 -13.78
C LEU A 199 -11.86 -8.30 -15.13
N ASN A 200 -11.11 -7.43 -15.81
CA ASN A 200 -11.50 -6.86 -17.10
C ASN A 200 -11.07 -7.69 -18.31
N HIS A 201 -10.28 -8.75 -18.13
CA HIS A 201 -9.96 -9.66 -19.23
C HIS A 201 -11.25 -10.26 -19.81
N ARG A 202 -11.29 -10.38 -21.14
CA ARG A 202 -12.46 -10.88 -21.88
C ARG A 202 -12.13 -12.26 -22.41
N ASP A 203 -12.90 -13.25 -21.99
CA ASP A 203 -12.84 -14.59 -22.56
C ASP A 203 -13.35 -14.55 -24.00
N GLU A 204 -12.56 -15.09 -24.93
CA GLU A 204 -12.84 -15.00 -26.37
C GLU A 204 -14.07 -15.81 -26.78
N LYS A 205 -14.37 -16.92 -26.08
CA LYS A 205 -15.43 -17.85 -26.47
C LYS A 205 -16.81 -17.40 -25.99
N THR A 206 -16.92 -17.08 -24.71
CA THR A 206 -18.16 -16.64 -24.07
C THR A 206 -18.45 -15.17 -24.27
N ASN A 207 -17.44 -14.41 -24.71
CA ASN A 207 -17.49 -12.97 -24.87
C ASN A 207 -17.70 -12.18 -23.57
N LYS A 208 -17.62 -12.86 -22.42
CA LYS A 208 -17.80 -12.29 -21.08
C LYS A 208 -16.47 -11.85 -20.50
N ARG A 209 -16.50 -10.87 -19.60
CA ARG A 209 -15.36 -10.51 -18.77
C ARG A 209 -15.25 -11.45 -17.57
N ILE A 210 -14.05 -11.61 -17.03
CA ILE A 210 -13.81 -12.51 -15.89
C ILE A 210 -14.70 -12.16 -14.70
N PHE A 211 -14.95 -10.88 -14.40
CA PHE A 211 -15.87 -10.52 -13.30
C PHE A 211 -17.30 -11.05 -13.53
N GLN A 212 -17.76 -11.13 -14.78
CA GLN A 212 -19.08 -11.68 -15.11
C GLN A 212 -19.08 -13.20 -14.91
N LEU A 213 -18.02 -13.88 -15.37
CA LEU A 213 -17.86 -15.33 -15.16
C LEU A 213 -17.76 -15.68 -13.67
N TRP A 214 -17.09 -14.85 -12.88
CA TRP A 214 -17.00 -15.02 -11.42
C TRP A 214 -18.36 -14.86 -10.73
N MET A 215 -19.14 -13.84 -11.09
CA MET A 215 -20.50 -13.66 -10.56
C MET A 215 -21.43 -14.83 -10.93
N ASP A 216 -21.33 -15.34 -12.16
CA ASP A 216 -22.08 -16.52 -12.61
C ASP A 216 -21.71 -17.75 -11.75
N HIS A 217 -20.43 -17.98 -11.49
CA HIS A 217 -19.93 -19.06 -10.63
C HIS A 217 -20.40 -18.96 -9.17
N LEU A 218 -20.46 -17.74 -8.62
CA LEU A 218 -21.01 -17.52 -7.27
C LEU A 218 -22.49 -17.82 -7.18
N SER A 219 -23.23 -17.66 -8.29
CA SER A 219 -24.68 -17.90 -8.34
C SER A 219 -25.04 -19.38 -8.53
N SER A 220 -24.07 -20.22 -8.91
CA SER A 220 -24.24 -21.67 -9.09
C SER A 220 -23.78 -22.51 -7.90
N ARG A 221 -23.34 -21.88 -6.80
CA ARG A 221 -23.04 -22.51 -5.50
C ARG A 221 -24.24 -22.44 -4.57
#